data_AF-A0A837N6V5-F1
#
_entry.id   AF-A0A837N6V5-F1
#
_cell.length_a   1.000
_cell.length_b   1.000
_cell.length_c   1.000
_cell.angle_alpha   90.00
_cell.angle_beta   90.00
_cell.angle_gamma   90.00
#
_symmetry.space_group_name_H-M   'P 1'
#
loop_
_entity.id
_entity.type
_entity.pdbx_description
1 polymer ?
#
loop_
_entity_poly.entity_id
_entity_poly.type
_entity_poly.pdbx_seq_one_letter_code
_entity_poly.pdbx_strand_id
1 'polypeptide(L)'
;MAWIQLTLSSSEEHAPRVGDMLMGNGAQAVTYRDGADTPIFEPRPGEVTLWQNTLVTGLFDAEADIKSVVTNLEKSSILPTPLQYKTDALEDKDWEREWMDNFHPIQFGERLWICPSWRDIPDPSAVNILLDPGMAFGTGTHPTTAMCLRWLDANPPKDKTTLDFGCGSGILGIAALLFDAKHAIGIDIDQQALIATKDNAERNGVSSKFDVFLPSEQPLTQVDLVLANVLAGPLRELSDTILAFVKPGGQLVLSGILERQVSDVIQAYQPDIKFDTPVIDGDWAMLSGTRVG
;
A
#
# COMPACT_ATOMS: atom_id res chain seq x y z
N MET A 1 6.17 5.62 25.57
CA MET A 1 7.44 5.66 26.31
C MET A 1 8.38 6.62 25.58
N ALA A 2 9.17 7.45 26.28
CA ALA A 2 10.12 8.34 25.62
C ALA A 2 11.34 7.54 25.11
N TRP A 3 11.89 7.94 23.96
CA TRP A 3 13.03 7.25 23.35
C TRP A 3 14.16 8.22 23.04
N ILE A 4 15.37 7.70 22.87
CA ILE A 4 16.52 8.45 22.37
C ILE A 4 17.06 7.75 21.13
N GLN A 5 17.27 8.51 20.06
CA GLN A 5 17.99 8.05 18.88
C GLN A 5 19.46 8.46 19.00
N LEU A 6 20.37 7.50 18.81
CA LEU A 6 21.80 7.75 18.65
C LEU A 6 22.19 7.42 17.20
N THR A 7 22.57 8.44 16.44
CA THR A 7 22.93 8.32 15.02
C THR A 7 24.43 8.48 14.83
N LEU A 8 25.02 7.57 14.06
CA LEU A 8 26.44 7.52 13.69
C LEU A 8 26.57 7.48 12.18
N SER A 9 27.57 8.16 11.63
CA SER A 9 27.93 8.00 10.22
C SER A 9 28.91 6.84 10.06
N SER A 10 28.66 5.97 9.08
CA SER A 10 29.50 4.82 8.76
C SER A 10 29.61 4.62 7.24
N SER A 11 30.66 3.92 6.81
CA SER A 11 30.75 3.38 5.46
C SER A 11 29.83 2.16 5.29
N GLU A 12 29.48 1.84 4.05
CA GLU A 12 28.76 0.61 3.66
C GLU A 12 29.40 -0.64 4.30
N GLU A 13 30.73 -0.75 4.24
CA GLU A 13 31.49 -1.89 4.77
C GLU A 13 31.33 -2.07 6.30
N HIS A 14 31.26 -0.96 7.05
CA HIS A 14 31.27 -1.01 8.51
C HIS A 14 29.88 -0.83 9.12
N ALA A 15 28.89 -0.38 8.36
CA ALA A 15 27.56 -0.08 8.85
C ALA A 15 26.89 -1.27 9.57
N PRO A 16 26.90 -2.52 9.05
CA PRO A 16 26.33 -3.66 9.76
C PRO A 16 26.97 -3.88 11.14
N ARG A 17 28.31 -3.77 11.20
CA ARG A 17 29.06 -3.95 12.44
C ARG A 17 28.81 -2.82 13.44
N VAL A 18 28.60 -1.59 12.97
CA VAL A 18 28.16 -0.46 13.81
C VAL A 18 26.75 -0.73 14.35
N GLY A 19 25.86 -1.31 13.54
CA GLY A 19 24.54 -1.75 13.99
C GLY A 19 24.60 -2.81 15.09
N ASP A 20 25.43 -3.84 14.92
CA ASP A 20 25.65 -4.87 15.94
C ASP A 20 26.19 -4.26 17.24
N MET A 21 27.10 -3.27 17.13
CA MET A 21 27.61 -2.56 18.30
C MET A 21 26.52 -1.76 19.01
N LEU A 22 25.60 -1.11 18.29
CA LEU A 22 24.47 -0.41 18.87
C LEU A 22 23.51 -1.39 19.59
N MET A 23 23.16 -2.51 18.95
CA MET A 23 22.35 -3.56 19.57
C MET A 23 23.02 -4.14 20.81
N GLY A 24 24.32 -4.42 20.74
CA GLY A 24 25.11 -4.93 21.86
C GLY A 24 25.22 -3.95 23.04
N ASN A 25 24.98 -2.65 22.81
CA ASN A 25 24.89 -1.62 23.85
C ASN A 25 23.45 -1.32 24.30
N GLY A 26 22.47 -2.13 23.87
CA GLY A 26 21.08 -2.04 24.35
C GLY A 26 20.13 -1.27 23.44
N ALA A 27 20.49 -1.02 22.17
CA ALA A 27 19.50 -0.52 21.20
C ALA A 27 18.41 -1.57 20.97
N GLN A 28 17.14 -1.16 21.00
CA GLN A 28 16.00 -2.03 20.73
C GLN A 28 15.79 -2.27 19.23
N ALA A 29 16.19 -1.29 18.41
CA ALA A 29 16.16 -1.38 16.97
C ALA A 29 17.33 -0.59 16.37
N VAL A 30 17.75 -0.99 15.18
CA VAL A 30 18.75 -0.28 14.38
C VAL A 30 18.16 0.01 13.01
N THR A 31 18.25 1.26 12.58
CA THR A 31 17.81 1.71 11.26
C THR A 31 19.00 2.26 10.48
N TYR A 32 19.10 1.86 9.21
CA TYR A 32 20.07 2.37 8.26
C TYR A 32 19.40 3.38 7.34
N ARG A 33 19.98 4.57 7.18
CA ARG A 33 19.49 5.60 6.25
C ARG A 33 20.64 6.10 5.40
N ASP A 34 20.28 6.66 4.26
CA ASP A 34 21.22 7.40 3.43
C ASP A 34 21.66 8.71 4.11
N GLY A 35 22.96 9.00 4.08
CA GLY A 35 23.52 10.26 4.53
C GLY A 35 23.70 11.32 3.44
N ALA A 36 23.38 11.02 2.16
CA ALA A 36 23.72 11.88 1.02
C ALA A 36 22.70 11.94 -0.14
N ASP A 37 21.43 11.58 0.06
CA ASP A 37 20.35 11.61 -0.96
C ASP A 37 20.74 10.94 -2.31
N THR A 38 21.44 9.82 -2.25
CA THR A 38 21.79 8.96 -3.39
C THR A 38 20.84 7.75 -3.46
N PRO A 39 20.02 7.58 -4.52
CA PRO A 39 19.08 6.46 -4.59
C PRO A 39 19.80 5.10 -4.69
N ILE A 40 19.42 4.14 -3.84
CA ILE A 40 19.74 2.71 -4.01
C ILE A 40 18.58 2.04 -4.73
N PHE A 41 18.89 1.30 -5.80
CA PHE A 41 17.93 0.44 -6.48
C PHE A 41 17.69 -0.84 -5.66
N GLU A 42 16.45 -1.31 -5.61
CA GLU A 42 16.06 -2.47 -4.79
C GLU A 42 16.93 -3.72 -5.08
N PRO A 43 17.54 -4.31 -4.03
CA PRO A 43 18.28 -5.55 -4.15
C PRO A 43 17.34 -6.76 -4.24
N ARG A 44 17.88 -7.92 -4.62
CA ARG A 44 17.10 -9.16 -4.72
C ARG A 44 16.60 -9.61 -3.35
N PRO A 45 15.52 -10.41 -3.27
CA PRO A 45 15.07 -10.97 -1.99
C PRO A 45 16.21 -11.67 -1.23
N GLY A 46 16.52 -11.17 -0.02
CA GLY A 46 17.58 -11.69 0.85
C GLY A 46 18.93 -10.96 0.73
N GLU A 47 19.05 -9.94 -0.12
CA GLU A 47 20.27 -9.17 -0.33
C GLU A 47 20.12 -7.77 0.30
N VAL A 48 21.11 -7.34 1.08
CA VAL A 48 21.11 -6.02 1.75
C VAL A 48 22.18 -5.17 1.09
N THR A 49 21.78 -4.10 0.40
CA THR A 49 22.68 -3.08 -0.16
C THR A 49 22.59 -1.83 0.70
N LEU A 50 23.71 -1.31 1.18
CA LEU A 50 23.78 -0.11 2.02
C LEU A 50 24.49 1.04 1.28
N TRP A 51 24.25 2.27 1.69
CA TRP A 51 24.83 3.47 1.05
C TRP A 51 26.31 3.64 1.41
N GLN A 52 27.10 4.23 0.51
CA GLN A 52 28.52 4.54 0.77
C GLN A 52 28.71 5.44 2.01
N ASN A 53 27.78 6.37 2.25
CA ASN A 53 27.63 7.09 3.51
C ASN A 53 26.31 6.67 4.17
N THR A 54 26.37 5.65 5.02
CA THR A 54 25.20 5.15 5.76
C THR A 54 25.14 5.79 7.14
N LEU A 55 23.99 6.39 7.46
CA LEU A 55 23.64 6.78 8.83
C LEU A 55 23.05 5.57 9.55
N VAL A 56 23.73 5.12 10.59
CA VAL A 56 23.29 4.02 11.46
C VAL A 56 22.68 4.62 12.71
N THR A 57 21.39 4.39 12.93
CA THR A 57 20.66 4.94 14.08
C THR A 57 20.18 3.83 15.00
N GLY A 58 20.63 3.85 16.25
CA GLY A 58 20.12 2.98 17.31
C GLY A 58 19.00 3.68 18.09
N LEU A 59 17.91 2.96 18.35
CA LEU A 59 16.82 3.41 19.21
C LEU A 59 17.00 2.86 20.62
N PHE A 60 17.11 3.74 21.60
CA PHE A 60 17.33 3.41 23.01
C PHE A 60 16.18 3.93 23.86
N ASP A 61 15.91 3.24 24.97
CA ASP A 61 15.01 3.75 26.01
C ASP A 61 15.50 5.11 26.53
N ALA A 62 14.60 6.04 26.87
CA ALA A 62 14.99 7.36 27.38
C ALA A 62 15.80 7.30 28.70
N GLU A 63 15.68 6.22 29.47
CA GLU A 63 16.48 6.01 30.69
C GLU A 63 17.88 5.45 30.39
N ALA A 64 18.19 5.11 29.14
CA ALA A 64 19.50 4.57 28.76
C ALA A 64 20.61 5.61 28.96
N ASP A 65 21.72 5.17 29.56
CA ASP A 65 22.92 6.01 29.71
C ASP A 65 23.71 6.08 28.38
N ILE A 66 23.27 6.98 27.51
CA ILE A 66 23.88 7.19 26.19
C ILE A 66 25.35 7.61 26.29
N LYS A 67 25.78 8.25 27.39
CA LYS A 67 27.19 8.61 27.56
C LYS A 67 28.04 7.35 27.70
N SER A 68 27.60 6.38 28.49
CA SER A 68 28.27 5.09 28.63
C SER A 68 28.30 4.32 27.31
N VAL A 69 27.21 4.35 26.53
CA VAL A 69 27.16 3.78 25.18
C VAL A 69 28.22 4.41 24.27
N VAL A 70 28.25 5.75 24.19
CA VAL A 70 29.23 6.51 23.39
C VAL A 70 30.67 6.19 23.80
N THR A 71 30.97 6.18 25.11
CA THR A 71 32.31 5.83 25.61
C THR A 71 32.73 4.40 25.26
N ASN A 72 31.79 3.47 25.16
CA ASN A 72 32.09 2.11 24.70
C ASN A 72 32.33 2.04 23.19
N LEU A 73 31.55 2.79 22.40
CA LEU A 73 31.73 2.88 20.95
C LEU A 73 33.07 3.52 20.56
N GLU A 74 33.53 4.51 21.33
CA GLU A 74 34.83 5.18 21.13
C GLU A 74 36.04 4.23 21.25
N LYS A 75 35.90 3.07 21.90
CA LYS A 75 36.97 2.06 22.00
C LYS A 75 37.15 1.28 20.70
N SER A 76 36.25 1.46 19.73
CA SER A 76 36.25 0.74 18.48
C SER A 76 37.28 1.28 17.49
N SER A 77 38.01 0.39 16.84
CA SER A 77 38.98 0.76 15.80
C SER A 77 38.34 1.06 14.43
N ILE A 78 37.03 0.80 14.27
CA ILE A 78 36.31 1.00 13.00
C ILE A 78 35.55 2.33 12.94
N LEU A 79 35.43 3.03 14.07
CA LEU A 79 34.76 4.33 14.16
C LEU A 79 35.81 5.46 14.22
N PRO A 80 35.51 6.65 13.68
CA PRO A 80 36.43 7.78 13.72
C PRO A 80 36.69 8.24 15.16
N THR A 81 37.90 8.75 15.41
CA THR A 81 38.27 9.40 16.67
C THR A 81 38.63 10.87 16.40
N PRO A 82 37.94 11.86 16.99
CA PRO A 82 36.82 11.72 17.92
C PRO A 82 35.56 11.17 17.25
N LEU A 83 34.73 10.48 18.04
CA LEU A 83 33.48 9.91 17.53
C LEU A 83 32.53 11.03 17.12
N GLN A 84 32.01 10.95 15.91
CA GLN A 84 30.98 11.85 15.42
C GLN A 84 29.62 11.17 15.54
N TYR A 85 28.75 11.74 16.37
CA TYR A 85 27.42 11.23 16.60
C TYR A 85 26.43 12.36 16.85
N LYS A 86 25.15 12.05 16.67
CA LYS A 86 24.03 12.91 17.03
C LYS A 86 23.10 12.14 17.95
N THR A 87 22.59 12.81 18.98
CA THR A 87 21.51 12.28 19.82
C THR A 87 20.28 13.15 19.69
N ASP A 88 19.14 12.54 19.38
CA ASP A 88 17.84 13.21 19.34
C ASP A 88 16.90 12.51 20.33
N ALA A 89 16.25 13.29 21.20
CA ALA A 89 15.15 12.78 22.00
C ALA A 89 13.94 12.59 21.07
N LEU A 90 13.41 11.37 21.01
CA LEU A 90 12.11 11.12 20.42
C LEU A 90 11.08 11.33 21.52
N GLU A 91 10.36 12.45 21.45
CA GLU A 91 9.14 12.58 22.23
C GLU A 91 8.21 11.43 21.87
N ASP A 92 7.53 10.91 22.89
CA ASP A 92 6.42 9.96 22.76
C ASP A 92 5.23 10.73 22.18
N LYS A 93 5.40 11.21 20.95
CA LYS A 93 4.30 11.73 20.16
C LYS A 93 3.42 10.53 19.88
N ASP A 94 2.16 10.67 20.27
CA ASP A 94 1.09 9.78 19.89
C ASP A 94 0.88 9.97 18.37
N TRP A 95 1.80 9.42 17.58
CA TRP A 95 1.83 9.58 16.12
C TRP A 95 0.50 9.12 15.52
N GLU A 96 -0.17 8.16 16.16
CA GLU A 96 -1.54 7.76 15.85
C GLU A 96 -2.52 8.93 15.97
N ARG A 97 -2.45 9.76 17.02
CA ARG A 97 -3.34 10.93 17.21
C ARG A 97 -3.06 12.10 16.26
N GLU A 98 -1.79 12.49 16.07
CA GLU A 98 -1.47 13.55 15.08
C GLU A 98 -1.79 13.09 13.65
N TRP A 99 -1.71 11.79 13.37
CA TRP A 99 -2.14 11.23 12.10
C TRP A 99 -3.67 11.23 11.97
N MET A 100 -4.41 10.80 13.00
CA MET A 100 -5.88 10.80 13.02
C MET A 100 -6.50 12.19 12.80
N ASP A 101 -5.88 13.24 13.33
CA ASP A 101 -6.35 14.63 13.16
C ASP A 101 -6.24 15.11 11.70
N ASN A 102 -5.37 14.52 10.89
CA ASN A 102 -5.17 14.89 9.49
C ASN A 102 -6.07 14.13 8.50
N PHE A 103 -6.68 13.01 8.92
CA PHE A 103 -7.64 12.30 8.07
C PHE A 103 -9.01 12.97 8.11
N HIS A 104 -9.35 13.55 6.97
CA HIS A 104 -10.65 14.14 6.68
C HIS A 104 -11.35 13.27 5.62
N PRO A 105 -12.69 13.27 5.57
CA PRO A 105 -13.41 12.67 4.47
C PRO A 105 -12.91 13.17 3.11
N ILE A 106 -12.72 12.26 2.16
CA ILE A 106 -12.22 12.57 0.81
C ILE A 106 -13.27 12.12 -0.21
N GLN A 107 -13.62 13.04 -1.12
CA GLN A 107 -14.54 12.76 -2.21
C GLN A 107 -13.80 12.22 -3.44
N PHE A 108 -14.36 11.20 -4.07
CA PHE A 108 -13.91 10.60 -5.32
C PHE A 108 -15.05 10.65 -6.34
N GLY A 109 -14.86 11.40 -7.42
CA GLY A 109 -15.93 11.64 -8.38
C GLY A 109 -16.95 12.62 -7.81
N GLU A 110 -18.23 12.38 -8.07
CA GLU A 110 -19.33 13.24 -7.65
C GLU A 110 -20.04 12.71 -6.40
N ARG A 111 -20.19 11.39 -6.26
CA ARG A 111 -21.09 10.80 -5.25
C ARG A 111 -20.41 9.84 -4.29
N LEU A 112 -19.10 9.63 -4.37
CA LEU A 112 -18.41 8.69 -3.50
C LEU A 112 -17.51 9.43 -2.51
N TRP A 113 -17.61 9.06 -1.24
CA TRP A 113 -16.76 9.53 -0.16
C TRP A 113 -16.09 8.36 0.55
N ILE A 114 -14.85 8.57 0.96
CA ILE A 114 -14.21 7.75 2.00
C ILE A 114 -14.18 8.56 3.28
N CYS A 115 -14.72 7.99 4.34
CA CYS A 115 -14.89 8.63 5.64
C CYS A 115 -14.20 7.78 6.71
N PRO A 116 -13.26 8.34 7.49
CA PRO A 116 -12.81 7.72 8.73
C PRO A 116 -13.98 7.56 9.70
N SER A 117 -14.03 6.45 10.45
CA SER A 117 -15.17 6.12 11.32
C SER A 117 -15.42 7.14 12.45
N TRP A 118 -14.42 7.95 12.79
CA TRP A 118 -14.47 8.98 13.84
C TRP A 118 -14.79 10.39 13.33
N ARG A 119 -15.01 10.56 12.01
CA ARG A 119 -15.34 11.86 11.40
C ARG A 119 -16.79 11.91 10.94
N ASP A 120 -17.35 13.11 10.91
CA ASP A 120 -18.67 13.34 10.35
C ASP A 120 -18.69 13.06 8.84
N ILE A 121 -19.77 12.45 8.38
CA ILE A 121 -20.01 12.18 6.96
C ILE A 121 -20.51 13.47 6.29
N PRO A 122 -19.80 14.05 5.30
CA PRO A 122 -20.18 15.35 4.71
C PRO A 122 -21.53 15.32 3.98
N ASP A 123 -21.78 14.25 3.23
CA ASP A 123 -23.05 14.03 2.53
C ASP A 123 -23.58 12.61 2.84
N PRO A 124 -24.48 12.46 3.82
CA PRO A 124 -25.06 11.17 4.17
C PRO A 124 -25.92 10.53 3.07
N SER A 125 -26.30 11.29 2.03
CA SER A 125 -27.09 10.79 0.89
C SER A 125 -26.22 10.24 -0.26
N ALA A 126 -24.92 10.56 -0.24
CA ALA A 126 -23.93 10.05 -1.15
C ALA A 126 -23.54 8.59 -0.80
N VAL A 127 -22.75 7.97 -1.66
CA VAL A 127 -22.09 6.69 -1.35
C VAL A 127 -20.95 6.97 -0.39
N ASN A 128 -21.00 6.38 0.80
CA ASN A 128 -20.02 6.61 1.87
C ASN A 128 -19.35 5.30 2.27
N ILE A 129 -18.05 5.20 2.02
CA ILE A 129 -17.22 4.10 2.50
C ILE A 129 -16.63 4.51 3.86
N LEU A 130 -16.98 3.76 4.89
CA LEU A 130 -16.33 3.84 6.19
C LEU A 130 -15.03 3.04 6.14
N LEU A 131 -13.90 3.73 6.14
CA LEU A 131 -12.58 3.10 6.12
C LEU A 131 -11.65 3.84 7.06
N ASP A 132 -11.16 3.13 8.07
CA ASP A 132 -10.12 3.69 8.93
C ASP A 132 -8.77 3.48 8.27
N PRO A 133 -7.90 4.48 8.29
CA PRO A 133 -6.55 4.34 7.82
C PRO A 133 -5.80 3.34 8.74
N GLY A 134 -5.09 2.39 8.13
CA GLY A 134 -4.50 1.24 8.83
C GLY A 134 -3.43 0.52 8.00
N MET A 135 -3.02 -0.68 8.42
CA MET A 135 -1.89 -1.42 7.82
C MET A 135 -2.17 -2.01 6.43
N ALA A 136 -3.43 -2.19 6.04
CA ALA A 136 -3.77 -2.72 4.72
C ALA A 136 -3.71 -1.63 3.64
N PHE A 137 -3.06 -1.94 2.51
CA PHE A 137 -2.98 -1.04 1.36
C PHE A 137 -4.37 -0.70 0.81
N GLY A 138 -4.56 0.53 0.32
CA GLY A 138 -5.83 0.98 -0.27
C GLY A 138 -6.69 1.85 0.65
N THR A 139 -6.11 2.89 1.27
CA THR A 139 -6.84 3.94 2.01
C THR A 139 -7.56 4.95 1.09
N GLY A 140 -7.46 4.77 -0.23
CA GLY A 140 -8.05 5.64 -1.24
C GLY A 140 -7.21 6.85 -1.65
N THR A 141 -6.21 7.24 -0.86
CA THR A 141 -5.41 8.46 -1.12
C THR A 141 -4.39 8.29 -2.23
N HIS A 142 -3.99 7.07 -2.57
CA HIS A 142 -3.07 6.82 -3.67
C HIS A 142 -3.75 7.06 -5.03
N PRO A 143 -3.08 7.72 -6.01
CA PRO A 143 -3.68 8.05 -7.30
C PRO A 143 -4.33 6.86 -8.02
N THR A 144 -3.76 5.67 -7.89
CA THR A 144 -4.27 4.45 -8.54
C THR A 144 -5.63 4.02 -7.99
N THR A 145 -5.80 4.02 -6.66
CA THR A 145 -7.09 3.78 -6.03
C THR A 145 -8.08 4.90 -6.36
N ALA A 146 -7.64 6.16 -6.30
CA ALA A 146 -8.47 7.31 -6.61
C ALA A 146 -9.07 7.25 -8.02
N MET A 147 -8.28 6.87 -9.03
CA MET A 147 -8.76 6.68 -10.40
C MET A 147 -9.83 5.57 -10.50
N CYS A 148 -9.60 4.41 -9.87
CA CYS A 148 -10.59 3.33 -9.85
C CYS A 148 -11.91 3.74 -9.17
N LEU A 149 -11.83 4.48 -8.06
CA LEU A 149 -13.02 4.97 -7.34
C LEU A 149 -13.81 6.00 -8.15
N ARG A 150 -13.12 6.94 -8.80
CA ARG A 150 -13.74 7.89 -9.75
C ARG A 150 -14.40 7.15 -10.92
N TRP A 151 -13.75 6.10 -11.42
CA TRP A 151 -14.31 5.28 -12.49
C TRP A 151 -15.58 4.55 -12.07
N LEU A 152 -15.60 3.98 -10.85
CA LEU A 152 -16.79 3.32 -10.28
C LEU A 152 -17.94 4.30 -10.06
N ASP A 153 -17.65 5.51 -9.58
CA ASP A 153 -18.66 6.56 -9.47
C ASP A 153 -19.22 6.95 -10.84
N ALA A 154 -18.38 7.06 -11.87
CA ALA A 154 -18.85 7.34 -13.23
C ALA A 154 -19.59 6.14 -13.88
N ASN A 155 -19.27 4.90 -13.46
CA ASN A 155 -19.78 3.66 -14.05
C ASN A 155 -20.32 2.69 -12.98
N PRO A 156 -21.42 3.02 -12.25
CA PRO A 156 -21.92 2.17 -11.19
C PRO A 156 -22.23 0.74 -11.67
N PRO A 157 -21.68 -0.30 -11.02
CA PRO A 157 -21.89 -1.68 -11.41
C PRO A 157 -23.23 -2.23 -10.89
N LYS A 158 -24.31 -1.46 -11.04
CA LYS A 158 -25.64 -1.82 -10.52
C LYS A 158 -26.09 -3.19 -11.05
N ASP A 159 -26.56 -4.04 -10.13
CA ASP A 159 -27.03 -5.41 -10.38
C ASP A 159 -25.98 -6.36 -11.00
N LYS A 160 -24.71 -5.95 -11.10
CA LYS A 160 -23.60 -6.74 -11.65
C LYS A 160 -22.87 -7.53 -10.56
N THR A 161 -22.22 -8.63 -10.95
CA THR A 161 -21.21 -9.28 -10.11
C THR A 161 -19.84 -8.71 -10.43
N THR A 162 -19.06 -8.35 -9.41
CA THR A 162 -17.74 -7.74 -9.55
C THR A 162 -16.63 -8.60 -8.92
N LEU A 163 -15.42 -8.49 -9.44
CA LEU A 163 -14.21 -9.05 -8.84
C LEU A 163 -13.23 -7.92 -8.51
N ASP A 164 -12.70 -7.91 -7.30
CA ASP A 164 -11.59 -7.07 -6.84
C ASP A 164 -10.33 -7.95 -6.70
N PHE A 165 -9.45 -7.87 -7.69
CA PHE A 165 -8.23 -8.69 -7.81
C PHE A 165 -7.04 -7.97 -7.18
N GLY A 166 -6.51 -8.53 -6.10
CA GLY A 166 -5.62 -7.84 -5.17
C GLY A 166 -6.41 -6.91 -4.24
N CYS A 167 -7.40 -7.47 -3.54
CA CYS A 167 -8.41 -6.65 -2.86
C CYS A 167 -7.87 -5.81 -1.69
N GLY A 168 -6.75 -6.17 -1.06
CA GLY A 168 -6.12 -5.34 -0.01
C GLY A 168 -7.09 -4.99 1.12
N SER A 169 -7.40 -3.70 1.28
CA SER A 169 -8.41 -3.21 2.24
C SER A 169 -9.86 -3.57 1.89
N GLY A 170 -10.12 -4.06 0.69
CA GLY A 170 -11.46 -4.34 0.14
C GLY A 170 -12.14 -3.12 -0.47
N ILE A 171 -11.44 -1.99 -0.58
CA ILE A 171 -12.04 -0.70 -0.87
C ILE A 171 -12.80 -0.67 -2.21
N LEU A 172 -12.29 -1.29 -3.27
CA LEU A 172 -12.94 -1.26 -4.59
C LEU A 172 -14.17 -2.18 -4.62
N GLY A 173 -14.08 -3.36 -4.02
CA GLY A 173 -15.22 -4.26 -3.84
C GLY A 173 -16.33 -3.65 -2.98
N ILE A 174 -15.99 -2.98 -1.87
CA ILE A 174 -16.96 -2.25 -1.03
C ILE A 174 -17.60 -1.11 -1.82
N ALA A 175 -16.80 -0.32 -2.54
CA ALA A 175 -17.32 0.75 -3.40
C ALA A 175 -18.34 0.22 -4.41
N ALA A 176 -18.01 -0.88 -5.10
CA ALA A 176 -18.92 -1.52 -6.05
C ALA A 176 -20.23 -1.95 -5.39
N LEU A 177 -20.18 -2.58 -4.22
CA LEU A 177 -21.37 -3.03 -3.47
C LEU A 177 -22.25 -1.86 -3.02
N LEU A 178 -21.66 -0.75 -2.57
CA LEU A 178 -22.42 0.44 -2.20
C LEU A 178 -22.98 1.19 -3.41
N PHE A 179 -22.42 0.98 -4.61
CA PHE A 179 -23.01 1.36 -5.89
C PHE A 179 -24.01 0.32 -6.45
N ASP A 180 -24.66 -0.43 -5.57
CA ASP A 180 -25.68 -1.43 -5.89
C ASP A 180 -25.20 -2.63 -6.73
N ALA A 181 -23.91 -2.99 -6.68
CA ALA A 181 -23.50 -4.29 -7.20
C ALA A 181 -24.27 -5.42 -6.51
N LYS A 182 -24.61 -6.44 -7.29
CA LYS A 182 -25.33 -7.61 -6.79
C LYS A 182 -24.46 -8.41 -5.81
N HIS A 183 -23.18 -8.54 -6.13
CA HIS A 183 -22.21 -9.36 -5.40
C HIS A 183 -20.78 -8.95 -5.77
N ALA A 184 -19.86 -9.02 -4.82
CA ALA A 184 -18.44 -8.81 -5.05
C ALA A 184 -17.63 -10.02 -4.58
N ILE A 185 -16.58 -10.33 -5.33
CA ILE A 185 -15.58 -11.34 -5.02
C ILE A 185 -14.26 -10.60 -4.80
N GLY A 186 -13.53 -10.95 -3.75
CA GLY A 186 -12.18 -10.43 -3.47
C GLY A 186 -11.17 -11.55 -3.56
N ILE A 187 -10.05 -11.31 -4.24
CA ILE A 187 -8.94 -12.26 -4.25
C ILE A 187 -7.69 -11.52 -3.80
N ASP A 188 -6.96 -12.08 -2.85
CA ASP A 188 -5.66 -11.56 -2.43
C ASP A 188 -4.74 -12.71 -2.02
N ILE A 189 -3.44 -12.52 -2.22
CA ILE A 189 -2.41 -13.48 -1.83
C ILE A 189 -2.12 -13.42 -0.32
N ASP A 190 -2.44 -12.29 0.32
CA ASP A 190 -2.19 -12.08 1.75
C ASP A 190 -3.44 -12.36 2.58
N GLN A 191 -3.33 -13.29 3.53
CA GLN A 191 -4.40 -13.61 4.47
C GLN A 191 -4.81 -12.39 5.33
N GLN A 192 -3.90 -11.47 5.63
CA GLN A 192 -4.23 -10.24 6.35
C GLN A 192 -5.12 -9.31 5.52
N ALA A 193 -4.91 -9.23 4.20
CA ALA A 193 -5.78 -8.48 3.30
C ALA A 193 -7.20 -9.05 3.28
N LEU A 194 -7.34 -10.38 3.29
CA LEU A 194 -8.66 -11.03 3.36
C LEU A 194 -9.39 -10.73 4.68
N ILE A 195 -8.68 -10.70 5.81
CA ILE A 195 -9.24 -10.31 7.11
C ILE A 195 -9.67 -8.84 7.08
N ALA A 196 -8.78 -7.95 6.64
CA ALA A 196 -9.08 -6.52 6.53
C ALA A 196 -10.28 -6.24 5.63
N THR A 197 -10.36 -6.91 4.48
CA THR A 197 -11.50 -6.81 3.56
C THR A 197 -12.80 -7.22 4.22
N LYS A 198 -12.81 -8.33 4.99
CA LYS A 198 -14.01 -8.79 5.72
C LYS A 198 -14.43 -7.78 6.78
N ASP A 199 -13.50 -7.32 7.61
CA ASP A 199 -13.77 -6.36 8.68
C ASP A 199 -14.32 -5.03 8.12
N ASN A 200 -13.73 -4.55 7.03
CA ASN A 200 -14.20 -3.35 6.35
C ASN A 200 -15.56 -3.57 5.67
N ALA A 201 -15.81 -4.74 5.08
CA ALA A 201 -17.11 -5.07 4.50
C ALA A 201 -18.22 -5.14 5.57
N GLU A 202 -17.92 -5.68 6.75
CA GLU A 202 -18.84 -5.68 7.89
C GLU A 202 -19.16 -4.27 8.36
N ARG A 203 -18.13 -3.43 8.50
CA ARG A 203 -18.26 -2.01 8.88
C ARG A 203 -19.14 -1.21 7.92
N ASN A 204 -19.09 -1.56 6.64
CA ASN A 204 -19.90 -0.93 5.59
C ASN A 204 -21.26 -1.61 5.38
N GLY A 205 -21.59 -2.66 6.16
CA GLY A 205 -22.87 -3.37 6.05
C GLY A 205 -23.04 -4.18 4.77
N VAL A 206 -21.94 -4.53 4.09
CA VAL A 206 -21.95 -5.23 2.79
C VAL A 206 -21.34 -6.63 2.84
N SER A 207 -20.91 -7.10 4.03
CA SER A 207 -20.24 -8.40 4.22
C SER A 207 -21.02 -9.60 3.67
N SER A 208 -22.35 -9.59 3.75
CA SER A 208 -23.17 -10.68 3.22
C SER A 208 -23.14 -10.83 1.68
N LYS A 209 -22.56 -9.86 0.98
CA LYS A 209 -22.44 -9.82 -0.48
C LYS A 209 -20.98 -9.78 -0.95
N PHE A 210 -20.01 -9.91 -0.03
CA PHE A 210 -18.58 -9.83 -0.34
C PHE A 210 -17.87 -11.11 0.10
N ASP A 211 -17.66 -12.02 -0.83
CA ASP A 211 -16.87 -13.24 -0.59
C ASP A 211 -15.40 -13.00 -0.92
N VAL A 212 -14.48 -13.50 -0.11
CA VAL A 212 -13.03 -13.33 -0.33
C VAL A 212 -12.28 -14.66 -0.29
N PHE A 213 -11.28 -14.79 -1.14
CA PHE A 213 -10.57 -16.05 -1.39
C PHE A 213 -9.06 -15.84 -1.53
N LEU A 214 -8.29 -16.83 -1.08
CA LEU A 214 -6.91 -17.01 -1.56
C LEU A 214 -6.94 -17.48 -3.02
N PRO A 215 -5.89 -17.25 -3.83
CA PRO A 215 -5.86 -17.71 -5.22
C PRO A 215 -6.08 -19.21 -5.38
N SER A 216 -5.62 -20.02 -4.42
CA SER A 216 -5.83 -21.48 -4.42
C SER A 216 -7.28 -21.90 -4.22
N GLU A 217 -8.12 -21.00 -3.72
CA GLU A 217 -9.53 -21.24 -3.37
C GLU A 217 -10.47 -20.43 -4.29
N GLN A 218 -9.92 -19.76 -5.30
CA GLN A 218 -10.67 -18.85 -6.15
C GLN A 218 -11.81 -19.57 -6.90
N PRO A 219 -12.98 -18.94 -7.04
CA PRO A 219 -14.10 -19.56 -7.72
C PRO A 219 -13.86 -19.65 -9.24
N LEU A 220 -14.33 -20.73 -9.85
CA LEU A 220 -14.36 -20.87 -11.32
C LEU A 220 -15.60 -20.16 -11.87
N THR A 221 -15.64 -18.84 -11.78
CA THR A 221 -16.76 -18.02 -12.24
C THR A 221 -16.29 -16.86 -13.09
N GLN A 222 -17.14 -16.41 -14.00
CA GLN A 222 -16.94 -15.17 -14.73
C GLN A 222 -17.86 -14.08 -14.17
N VAL A 223 -17.37 -12.85 -14.14
CA VAL A 223 -18.03 -11.69 -13.57
C VAL A 223 -18.21 -10.60 -14.63
N ASP A 224 -19.08 -9.64 -14.34
CA ASP A 224 -19.43 -8.58 -15.28
C ASP A 224 -18.42 -7.43 -15.26
N LEU A 225 -17.70 -7.25 -14.14
CA LEU A 225 -16.65 -6.26 -13.96
C LEU A 225 -15.50 -6.86 -13.14
N VAL A 226 -14.28 -6.78 -13.67
CA VAL A 226 -13.05 -7.06 -12.91
C VAL A 226 -12.31 -5.75 -12.68
N LEU A 227 -11.97 -5.48 -11.41
CA LEU A 227 -11.13 -4.39 -10.95
C LEU A 227 -9.82 -5.00 -10.47
N ALA A 228 -8.67 -4.52 -10.96
CA ALA A 228 -7.36 -4.98 -10.51
C ALA A 228 -6.43 -3.78 -10.33
N ASN A 229 -6.18 -3.39 -9.09
CA ASN A 229 -5.28 -2.31 -8.73
C ASN A 229 -4.00 -2.88 -8.10
N VAL A 230 -3.18 -3.50 -8.93
CA VAL A 230 -1.91 -4.13 -8.55
C VAL A 230 -0.81 -3.70 -9.52
N LEU A 231 0.45 -4.00 -9.20
CA LEU A 231 1.58 -3.56 -10.01
C LEU A 231 1.54 -4.09 -11.45
N ALA A 232 2.10 -3.32 -12.38
CA ALA A 232 2.12 -3.66 -13.81
C ALA A 232 2.78 -5.02 -14.14
N GLY A 233 3.77 -5.45 -13.35
CA GLY A 233 4.40 -6.78 -13.51
C GLY A 233 3.38 -7.91 -13.31
N PRO A 234 2.79 -8.04 -12.11
CA PRO A 234 1.68 -8.97 -11.85
C PRO A 234 0.53 -8.86 -12.85
N LEU A 235 0.11 -7.66 -13.25
CA LEU A 235 -0.96 -7.49 -14.24
C LEU A 235 -0.65 -8.16 -15.59
N ARG A 236 0.62 -8.17 -15.99
CA ARG A 236 1.08 -8.80 -17.24
C ARG A 236 1.28 -10.30 -17.07
N GLU A 237 1.91 -10.72 -15.98
CA GLU A 237 2.18 -12.13 -15.69
C GLU A 237 0.90 -12.94 -15.46
N LEU A 238 -0.13 -12.31 -14.90
CA LEU A 238 -1.40 -12.94 -14.56
C LEU A 238 -2.52 -12.59 -15.55
N SER A 239 -2.22 -12.03 -16.72
CA SER A 239 -3.24 -11.55 -17.67
C SER A 239 -4.23 -12.65 -18.05
N ASP A 240 -3.77 -13.86 -18.37
CA ASP A 240 -4.64 -15.00 -18.69
C ASP A 240 -5.57 -15.38 -17.52
N THR A 241 -5.06 -15.31 -16.29
CA THR A 241 -5.84 -15.61 -15.08
C THR A 241 -6.90 -14.53 -14.85
N ILE A 242 -6.54 -13.25 -14.96
CA ILE A 242 -7.45 -12.13 -14.81
C ILE A 242 -8.52 -12.15 -15.91
N LEU A 243 -8.12 -12.41 -17.17
CA LEU A 243 -9.00 -12.54 -18.32
C LEU A 243 -10.01 -13.68 -18.17
N ALA A 244 -9.63 -14.79 -17.53
CA ALA A 244 -10.53 -15.92 -17.31
C ALA A 244 -11.77 -15.50 -16.50
N PHE A 245 -11.66 -14.51 -15.61
CA PHE A 245 -12.77 -13.97 -14.82
C PHE A 245 -13.68 -13.01 -15.59
N VAL A 246 -13.23 -12.36 -16.66
CA VAL A 246 -14.04 -11.36 -17.37
C VAL A 246 -15.03 -12.07 -18.29
N LYS A 247 -16.35 -11.89 -18.13
CA LYS A 247 -17.33 -12.43 -19.11
C LYS A 247 -17.10 -11.85 -20.51
N PRO A 248 -17.48 -12.54 -21.60
CA PRO A 248 -17.64 -11.89 -22.91
C PRO A 248 -18.55 -10.66 -22.79
N GLY A 249 -18.09 -9.50 -23.26
CA GLY A 249 -18.78 -8.21 -23.08
C GLY A 249 -18.70 -7.62 -21.66
N GLY A 250 -18.01 -8.30 -20.73
CA GLY A 250 -17.69 -7.79 -19.39
C GLY A 250 -16.59 -6.73 -19.42
N GLN A 251 -16.51 -5.94 -18.35
CA GLN A 251 -15.58 -4.82 -18.23
C GLN A 251 -14.35 -5.22 -17.41
N LEU A 252 -13.21 -4.64 -17.76
CA LEU A 252 -11.94 -4.76 -17.05
C LEU A 252 -11.41 -3.37 -16.74
N VAL A 253 -11.01 -3.15 -15.49
CA VAL A 253 -10.35 -1.93 -15.03
C VAL A 253 -9.05 -2.31 -14.34
N LEU A 254 -7.94 -1.80 -14.86
CA LEU A 254 -6.59 -2.04 -14.36
C LEU A 254 -6.00 -0.72 -13.86
N SER A 255 -5.38 -0.71 -12.68
CA SER A 255 -4.55 0.40 -12.19
C SER A 255 -3.32 -0.14 -11.46
N GLY A 256 -2.50 0.71 -10.84
CA GLY A 256 -1.17 0.32 -10.34
C GLY A 256 -0.09 0.34 -11.44
N ILE A 257 -0.36 1.07 -12.52
CA ILE A 257 0.46 1.11 -13.73
C ILE A 257 1.12 2.49 -13.83
N LEU A 258 2.41 2.55 -14.14
CA LEU A 258 3.05 3.82 -14.49
C LEU A 258 2.76 4.17 -15.95
N GLU A 259 2.65 5.45 -16.31
CA GLU A 259 2.33 5.90 -17.68
C GLU A 259 3.22 5.20 -18.73
N ARG A 260 4.53 5.12 -18.47
CA ARG A 260 5.50 4.44 -19.33
C ARG A 260 5.28 2.93 -19.53
N GLN A 261 4.50 2.29 -18.66
CA GLN A 261 4.19 0.85 -18.68
C GLN A 261 2.85 0.54 -19.39
N VAL A 262 2.07 1.56 -19.76
CA VAL A 262 0.73 1.40 -20.34
C VAL A 262 0.74 0.49 -21.56
N SER A 263 1.65 0.71 -22.50
CA SER A 263 1.74 -0.09 -23.74
C SER A 263 1.98 -1.57 -23.46
N ASP A 264 2.88 -1.88 -22.51
CA ASP A 264 3.24 -3.27 -22.16
C ASP A 264 2.08 -3.99 -21.47
N VAL A 265 1.29 -3.27 -20.67
CA VAL A 265 0.09 -3.83 -20.03
C VAL A 265 -1.00 -4.05 -21.06
N ILE A 266 -1.29 -3.07 -21.94
CA ILE A 266 -2.30 -3.22 -23.00
C ILE A 266 -1.98 -4.44 -23.88
N GLN A 267 -0.72 -4.63 -24.26
CA GLN A 267 -0.29 -5.75 -25.10
C GLN A 267 -0.59 -7.11 -24.46
N ALA A 268 -0.48 -7.24 -23.14
CA ALA A 268 -0.72 -8.51 -22.44
C ALA A 268 -2.20 -8.96 -22.42
N TYR A 269 -3.13 -8.05 -22.73
CA TYR A 269 -4.57 -8.31 -22.76
C TYR A 269 -5.16 -8.25 -24.18
N GLN A 270 -4.34 -8.02 -25.20
CA GLN A 270 -4.75 -8.10 -26.60
C GLN A 270 -4.66 -9.54 -27.12
N PRO A 271 -5.58 -9.97 -28.00
CA PRO A 271 -6.68 -9.19 -28.60
C PRO A 271 -7.97 -9.19 -27.75
N ASP A 272 -7.98 -9.86 -26.61
CA ASP A 272 -9.20 -10.16 -25.83
C ASP A 272 -9.88 -8.93 -25.23
N ILE A 273 -9.16 -7.86 -24.91
CA ILE A 273 -9.73 -6.61 -24.38
C ILE A 273 -9.61 -5.49 -25.40
N LYS A 274 -10.74 -4.84 -25.66
CA LYS A 274 -10.78 -3.54 -26.32
C LYS A 274 -10.70 -2.44 -25.26
N PHE A 275 -9.52 -1.84 -25.11
CA PHE A 275 -9.30 -0.74 -24.18
C PHE A 275 -9.83 0.60 -24.70
N ASP A 276 -10.33 1.41 -23.78
CA ASP A 276 -10.59 2.83 -23.96
C ASP A 276 -9.29 3.65 -23.89
N THR A 277 -9.40 4.98 -24.01
CA THR A 277 -8.26 5.87 -23.79
C THR A 277 -7.78 5.77 -22.32
N PRO A 278 -6.48 5.54 -22.07
CA PRO A 278 -5.93 5.53 -20.71
C PRO A 278 -6.21 6.84 -19.97
N VAL A 279 -6.53 6.72 -18.67
CA VAL A 279 -6.62 7.87 -17.76
C VAL A 279 -5.28 8.00 -17.04
N ILE A 280 -4.69 9.20 -17.04
CA ILE A 280 -3.39 9.50 -16.42
C ILE A 280 -3.58 10.51 -15.29
N ASP A 281 -2.98 10.23 -14.12
CA ASP A 281 -2.94 11.11 -12.94
C ASP A 281 -1.52 11.11 -12.37
N GLY A 282 -0.77 12.17 -12.64
CA GLY A 282 0.67 12.22 -12.39
C GLY A 282 1.42 11.18 -13.23
N ASP A 283 2.26 10.37 -12.60
CA ASP A 283 2.98 9.27 -13.25
C ASP A 283 2.16 7.97 -13.37
N TRP A 284 0.94 7.95 -12.82
CA TRP A 284 0.11 6.76 -12.74
C TRP A 284 -0.96 6.73 -13.82
N ALA A 285 -1.31 5.52 -14.23
CA ALA A 285 -2.32 5.26 -15.24
C ALA A 285 -3.40 4.29 -14.72
N MET A 286 -4.60 4.46 -15.26
CA MET A 286 -5.69 3.50 -15.19
C MET A 286 -6.16 3.17 -16.60
N LEU A 287 -6.34 1.88 -16.87
CA LEU A 287 -6.85 1.35 -18.12
C LEU A 287 -8.25 0.78 -17.86
N SER A 288 -9.22 1.13 -18.71
CA SER A 288 -10.53 0.48 -18.74
C SER A 288 -10.78 -0.11 -20.12
N GLY A 289 -11.53 -1.20 -20.19
CA GLY A 289 -11.88 -1.82 -21.46
C GLY A 289 -12.99 -2.85 -21.33
N THR A 290 -13.41 -3.37 -22.47
CA THR A 290 -14.44 -4.41 -22.57
C THR A 290 -13.86 -5.65 -23.24
N ARG A 291 -14.18 -6.84 -22.71
CA ARG A 291 -13.79 -8.11 -23.32
C ARG A 291 -14.54 -8.32 -24.65
N VAL A 292 -13.78 -8.57 -25.69
CA VAL A 292 -14.26 -8.95 -27.02
C VAL A 292 -14.75 -10.41 -26.97
N GLY A 293 -15.89 -10.68 -27.60
CA GLY A 293 -16.57 -11.98 -27.56
C GLY A 293 -15.89 -13.06 -28.38
#